data_AF-A0A0R2K077-F1
#
_entry.id   AF-A0A0R2K077-F1
#
_cell.length_a   1.000
_cell.length_b   1.000
_cell.length_c   1.000
_cell.angle_alpha   90.00
_cell.angle_beta   90.00
_cell.angle_gamma   90.00
#
_symmetry.space_group_name_H-M   'P 1'
#
loop_
_entity.id
_entity.type
_entity.pdbx_description
1 polymer ?
#
loop_
_entity_poly.entity_id
_entity_poly.type
_entity_poly.pdbx_seq_one_letter_code
_entity_poly.pdbx_strand_id
1 'polypeptide(L)'
;MRDLISDRKLINTALWIFLVGSVLFGNIPLFVITYLTVAVFMILRTTQSQLTRKVKRPMILTYVVLAIFQIIFVSVSFANQDANIFAKLLSRIIAAASVLLPLAVESNIIIRKRADFYLPSVKELATISFEQLRNNKTAITDSLQGLGKIKSTLSSDNLKETFEDLHRHSSTKYINNGSLTDEYFQLANQTLDDPFIYLVISNTGSSASEIISLFTQKQYNHASLSFDADLKTIVSYNGGEKVYPPGLNAEMVEAFHKKDDASVLVYQLATTRAQKKIIIDKIKEINETGSAYNLLGLVTKHSLRPNIMFCSQFVYSMLKLAHVDYFDKPAGDVRPTDFIELDYYKKLEFCYEIKF
;
A
#
# COMPACT_ATOMS: atom_id res chain seq x y z
N MET A 1 3.39 -26.93 1.92
CA MET A 1 3.80 -25.54 2.20
C MET A 1 2.80 -24.96 3.17
N ARG A 2 3.20 -24.69 4.42
CA ARG A 2 2.35 -23.97 5.38
C ARG A 2 2.19 -22.55 4.84
N ASP A 3 0.94 -22.16 4.63
CA ASP A 3 0.55 -20.93 3.97
C ASP A 3 1.02 -19.74 4.82
N LEU A 4 1.85 -18.84 4.27
CA LEU A 4 2.40 -17.67 4.96
C LEU A 4 1.31 -16.74 5.54
N ILE A 5 0.09 -16.85 4.99
CA ILE A 5 -1.12 -16.16 5.46
C ILE A 5 -1.59 -16.75 6.80
N SER A 6 -1.48 -18.07 6.98
CA SER A 6 -1.86 -18.76 8.21
C SER A 6 -0.93 -18.41 9.38
N ASP A 7 0.38 -18.34 9.14
CA ASP A 7 1.37 -17.99 10.17
C ASP A 7 1.22 -16.53 10.64
N ARG A 8 0.92 -15.60 9.72
CA ARG A 8 0.67 -14.19 10.08
C ARG A 8 -0.62 -14.01 10.88
N LYS A 9 -1.67 -14.78 10.56
CA LYS A 9 -2.92 -14.78 11.32
C LYS A 9 -2.69 -15.32 12.74
N LEU A 10 -1.93 -16.41 12.88
CA LEU A 10 -1.58 -17.00 14.18
C LEU A 10 -0.78 -16.04 15.06
N ILE A 11 0.23 -15.37 14.52
CA ILE A 11 1.05 -14.39 15.27
C ILE A 11 0.20 -13.20 15.74
N ASN A 12 -0.66 -12.67 14.87
CA ASN A 12 -1.55 -11.57 15.23
C ASN A 12 -2.57 -11.99 16.30
N THR A 13 -3.14 -13.19 16.20
CA THR A 13 -4.04 -13.74 17.21
C THR A 13 -3.32 -13.92 18.55
N ALA A 14 -2.10 -14.45 18.56
CA ALA A 14 -1.30 -14.59 19.78
C ALA A 14 -0.98 -13.24 20.45
N LEU A 15 -0.66 -12.22 19.65
CA LEU A 15 -0.41 -10.85 20.15
C LEU A 15 -1.67 -10.25 20.80
N TRP A 16 -2.83 -10.39 20.17
CA TRP A 16 -4.11 -9.91 20.73
C TRP A 16 -4.47 -10.63 22.02
N ILE A 17 -4.26 -11.95 22.09
CA ILE A 17 -4.47 -12.73 23.32
C ILE A 17 -3.55 -12.23 24.43
N PHE A 18 -2.28 -11.95 24.13
CA PHE A 18 -1.33 -11.41 25.10
C PHE A 18 -1.72 -10.02 25.62
N LEU A 19 -2.13 -9.11 24.73
CA LEU A 19 -2.56 -7.75 25.10
C LEU A 19 -3.85 -7.77 25.93
N VAL A 20 -4.86 -8.54 25.52
CA VAL A 20 -6.11 -8.69 26.26
C VAL A 20 -5.86 -9.36 27.62
N GLY A 21 -5.02 -10.40 27.66
CA GLY A 21 -4.60 -11.04 28.91
C GLY A 21 -3.89 -10.08 29.87
N SER A 22 -3.04 -9.18 29.33
CA SER A 22 -2.34 -8.16 30.11
C SER A 22 -3.30 -7.11 30.69
N VAL A 23 -4.39 -6.76 30.01
CA VAL A 23 -5.41 -5.85 30.55
C VAL A 23 -6.21 -6.51 31.68
N LEU A 24 -6.56 -7.78 31.52
CA LEU A 24 -7.40 -8.50 32.49
C LEU A 24 -6.63 -8.88 33.75
N PHE A 25 -5.40 -9.39 33.61
CA PHE A 25 -4.62 -9.99 34.69
C PHE A 25 -3.33 -9.21 35.05
N GLY A 26 -3.06 -8.10 34.38
CA GLY A 26 -1.85 -7.32 34.58
C GLY A 26 -1.74 -6.72 35.98
N ASN A 27 -0.59 -6.92 36.60
CA ASN A 27 -0.16 -6.27 37.84
C ASN A 27 1.17 -5.53 37.61
N ILE A 28 1.59 -4.70 38.58
CA ILE A 28 2.82 -3.91 38.45
C ILE A 28 4.03 -4.80 38.07
N PRO A 29 4.32 -5.90 38.78
CA PRO A 29 5.44 -6.79 38.41
C PRO A 29 5.38 -7.33 36.97
N LEU A 30 4.20 -7.79 36.51
CA LEU A 30 4.04 -8.34 35.17
C LEU A 30 4.29 -7.30 34.08
N PHE A 31 3.78 -6.07 34.26
CA PHE A 31 4.03 -4.98 33.33
C PHE A 31 5.51 -4.58 33.32
N VAL A 32 6.15 -4.47 34.49
CA VAL A 32 7.58 -4.15 34.59
C VAL A 32 8.43 -5.20 33.87
N ILE A 33 8.18 -6.49 34.12
CA ILE A 33 8.89 -7.59 33.44
C ILE A 33 8.65 -7.52 31.93
N THR A 34 7.42 -7.25 31.49
CA THR A 34 7.08 -7.14 30.07
C THR A 34 7.82 -5.98 29.41
N TYR A 35 7.82 -4.79 30.01
CA TYR A 35 8.51 -3.62 29.46
C TYR A 35 10.02 -3.83 29.40
N LEU A 36 10.62 -4.41 30.44
CA LEU A 36 12.05 -4.73 30.45
C LEU A 36 12.39 -5.78 29.40
N THR A 37 11.57 -6.83 29.27
CA THR A 37 11.76 -7.89 28.27
C THR A 37 11.69 -7.32 26.85
N VAL A 38 10.68 -6.49 26.56
CA VAL A 38 10.56 -5.81 25.26
C VAL A 38 11.71 -4.85 25.04
N ALA A 39 12.10 -4.04 26.02
CA ALA A 39 13.22 -3.12 25.89
C ALA A 39 14.54 -3.87 25.63
N VAL A 40 14.83 -4.95 26.36
CA VAL A 40 16.01 -5.80 26.16
C VAL A 40 15.97 -6.45 24.78
N PHE A 41 14.84 -7.02 24.37
CA PHE A 41 14.68 -7.59 23.03
C PHE A 41 14.97 -6.55 21.95
N MET A 42 14.43 -5.34 22.10
CA MET A 42 14.63 -4.24 21.15
C MET A 42 16.08 -3.72 21.13
N ILE A 43 16.76 -3.70 22.28
CA ILE A 43 18.19 -3.36 22.38
C ILE A 43 19.04 -4.45 21.73
N LEU A 44 18.78 -5.73 22.00
CA LEU A 44 19.48 -6.85 21.37
C LEU A 44 19.28 -6.84 19.86
N ARG A 45 18.04 -6.64 19.40
CA ARG A 45 17.72 -6.51 17.98
C ARG A 45 18.41 -5.31 17.34
N THR A 46 18.43 -4.16 18.02
CA THR A 46 19.08 -2.95 17.52
C THR A 46 20.60 -3.11 17.49
N THR A 47 21.21 -3.78 18.46
CA THR A 47 22.65 -4.05 18.47
C THR A 47 23.06 -5.01 17.35
N GLN A 48 22.25 -6.04 17.09
CA GLN A 48 22.41 -7.00 15.98
C GLN A 48 22.06 -6.41 14.61
N SER A 49 21.28 -5.33 14.54
CA SER A 49 20.94 -4.67 13.28
C SER A 49 22.17 -4.07 12.57
N GLN A 50 22.11 -3.87 11.26
CA GLN A 50 23.21 -3.23 10.51
C GLN A 50 23.32 -1.71 10.73
N LEU A 51 22.47 -1.07 11.55
CA LEU A 51 22.44 0.39 11.72
C LEU A 51 23.78 1.01 12.18
N THR A 52 24.06 2.26 11.78
CA THR A 52 25.31 2.93 12.20
C THR A 52 25.31 3.26 13.69
N ARG A 53 26.49 3.32 14.33
CA ARG A 53 26.61 3.60 15.78
C ARG A 53 25.96 4.92 16.20
N LYS A 54 25.92 5.92 15.32
CA LYS A 54 25.24 7.22 15.54
C LYS A 54 23.71 7.11 15.60
N VAL A 55 23.13 6.02 15.09
CA VAL A 55 21.69 5.72 15.12
C VAL A 55 21.36 4.73 16.24
N LYS A 56 22.22 3.72 16.43
CA LYS A 56 22.05 2.72 17.50
C LYS A 56 22.04 3.36 18.89
N ARG A 57 22.96 4.29 19.16
CA ARG A 57 23.05 4.97 20.48
C ARG A 57 21.78 5.72 20.87
N PRO A 58 21.22 6.62 20.04
CA PRO A 58 19.97 7.30 20.39
C PRO A 58 18.79 6.33 20.45
N MET A 59 18.70 5.30 19.60
CA MET A 59 17.61 4.31 19.67
C MET A 59 17.64 3.51 20.98
N ILE A 60 18.82 3.00 21.36
CA ILE A 60 19.00 2.27 22.62
C ILE A 60 18.66 3.19 23.80
N LEU A 61 19.11 4.46 23.78
CA LEU A 61 18.75 5.44 24.79
C LEU A 61 17.24 5.67 24.84
N THR A 62 16.57 5.79 23.70
CA THR A 62 15.11 5.95 23.62
C THR A 62 14.37 4.74 24.22
N TYR A 63 14.82 3.51 23.96
CA TYR A 63 14.19 2.32 24.56
C TYR A 63 14.35 2.26 26.07
N VAL A 64 15.52 2.63 26.60
CA VAL A 64 15.76 2.70 28.04
C VAL A 64 14.88 3.79 28.69
N VAL A 65 14.83 4.97 28.09
CA VAL A 65 14.00 6.09 28.58
C VAL A 65 12.52 5.72 28.54
N LEU A 66 12.04 5.10 27.46
CA LEU A 66 10.66 4.63 27.36
C LEU A 66 10.33 3.58 28.42
N ALA A 67 11.21 2.62 28.66
CA ALA A 67 11.00 1.62 29.70
C ALA A 67 10.88 2.26 31.09
N ILE A 68 11.72 3.27 31.40
CA ILE A 68 11.63 4.02 32.65
C ILE A 68 10.28 4.74 32.76
N PHE A 69 9.85 5.45 31.71
CA PHE A 69 8.55 6.13 31.70
C PHE A 69 7.37 5.15 31.84
N GLN A 70 7.43 3.99 31.18
CA GLN A 70 6.40 2.96 31.28
C GLN A 70 6.32 2.36 32.71
N ILE A 71 7.47 2.15 33.35
CA ILE A 71 7.54 1.67 34.74
C ILE A 71 6.99 2.72 35.72
N ILE A 72 7.37 3.99 35.55
CA ILE A 72 6.83 5.10 36.37
C ILE A 72 5.32 5.21 36.18
N PHE A 73 4.84 5.17 34.94
CA PHE A 73 3.42 5.26 34.63
C PHE A 73 2.61 4.16 35.31
N VAL A 74 3.05 2.89 35.22
CA VAL A 74 2.36 1.77 35.88
C VAL A 74 2.46 1.88 37.40
N SER A 75 3.61 2.27 37.94
CA SER A 75 3.80 2.42 39.39
C SER A 75 2.88 3.50 39.97
N VAL A 76 2.75 4.65 39.31
CA VAL A 76 1.87 5.75 39.74
C VAL A 76 0.39 5.39 39.52
N SER A 77 0.05 4.85 38.35
CA SER A 77 -1.35 4.59 38.00
C SER A 77 -1.96 3.45 38.82
N PHE A 78 -1.16 2.46 39.21
CA PHE A 78 -1.64 1.29 39.97
C PHE A 78 -1.48 1.48 41.48
N ALA A 79 -0.69 2.45 41.96
CA ALA A 79 -0.62 2.82 43.37
C ALA A 79 -1.82 3.66 43.83
N ASN A 80 -2.55 4.28 42.91
CA ASN A 80 -3.73 5.09 43.23
C ASN A 80 -4.93 4.20 43.62
N GLN A 81 -5.03 3.85 44.91
CA GLN A 81 -6.05 2.96 45.44
C GLN A 81 -7.47 3.57 45.36
N ASP A 82 -7.58 4.89 45.41
CA ASP A 82 -8.84 5.65 45.40
C ASP A 82 -9.44 5.84 44.01
N ALA A 83 -8.77 5.36 42.95
CA ALA A 83 -9.26 5.48 41.59
C ALA A 83 -10.52 4.62 41.34
N ASN A 84 -11.50 5.21 40.64
CA ASN A 84 -12.71 4.54 40.20
C ASN A 84 -12.39 3.35 39.27
N ILE A 85 -13.29 2.37 39.22
CA ILE A 85 -13.14 1.14 38.41
C ILE A 85 -12.80 1.46 36.94
N PHE A 86 -13.46 2.47 36.37
CA PHE A 86 -13.19 2.92 35.01
C PHE A 86 -11.75 3.45 34.83
N ALA A 87 -11.25 4.24 35.77
CA ALA A 87 -9.88 4.76 35.72
C ALA A 87 -8.84 3.63 35.91
N LYS A 88 -9.13 2.63 36.75
CA LYS A 88 -8.32 1.42 36.90
C LYS A 88 -8.30 0.56 35.62
N LEU A 89 -9.42 0.45 34.92
CA LEU A 89 -9.49 -0.24 33.64
C LEU A 89 -8.75 0.52 32.54
N LEU A 90 -8.96 1.84 32.46
CA LEU A 90 -8.33 2.69 31.45
C LEU A 90 -6.80 2.71 31.59
N SER A 91 -6.29 2.81 32.82
CA SER A 91 -4.85 2.75 33.08
C SER A 91 -4.23 1.39 32.69
N ARG A 92 -4.95 0.28 32.88
CA ARG A 92 -4.53 -1.06 32.40
C ARG A 92 -4.50 -1.15 30.88
N ILE A 93 -5.49 -0.58 30.19
CA ILE A 93 -5.54 -0.52 28.72
C ILE A 93 -4.36 0.30 28.19
N ILE A 94 -4.11 1.48 28.77
CA ILE A 94 -2.99 2.34 28.38
C ILE A 94 -1.65 1.64 28.63
N ALA A 95 -1.50 0.96 29.78
CA ALA A 95 -0.32 0.18 30.11
C ALA A 95 -0.08 -0.93 29.05
N ALA A 96 -1.09 -1.74 28.76
CA ALA A 96 -0.98 -2.81 27.76
C ALA A 96 -0.70 -2.27 26.35
N ALA A 97 -1.36 -1.19 25.93
CA ALA A 97 -1.10 -0.56 24.64
C ALA A 97 0.32 0.01 24.55
N SER A 98 0.84 0.55 25.65
CA SER A 98 2.17 1.14 25.70
C SER A 98 3.30 0.13 25.44
N VAL A 99 3.07 -1.18 25.66
CA VAL A 99 4.01 -2.27 25.33
C VAL A 99 4.45 -2.23 23.86
N LEU A 100 3.60 -1.71 22.97
CA LEU A 100 3.88 -1.62 21.54
C LEU A 100 4.73 -0.39 21.15
N LEU A 101 4.94 0.57 22.05
CA LEU A 101 5.65 1.82 21.74
C LEU A 101 7.10 1.61 21.28
N PRO A 102 7.92 0.73 21.90
CA PRO A 102 9.27 0.46 21.40
C PRO A 102 9.29 -0.08 19.97
N LEU A 103 8.31 -0.93 19.62
CA LEU A 103 8.13 -1.46 18.26
C LEU A 103 7.75 -0.36 17.27
N ALA A 104 6.88 0.57 17.70
CA ALA A 104 6.49 1.72 16.90
C ALA A 104 7.65 2.72 16.70
N VAL A 105 8.49 2.94 17.71
CA VAL A 105 9.69 3.78 17.58
C VAL A 105 10.69 3.16 16.62
N GLU A 106 10.89 1.85 16.69
CA GLU A 106 11.71 1.14 15.72
C GLU A 106 11.14 1.24 14.31
N SER A 107 9.85 0.99 14.11
CA SER A 107 9.24 1.09 12.78
C SER A 107 9.39 2.50 12.21
N ASN A 108 9.12 3.55 13.01
CA ASN A 108 9.27 4.93 12.56
C ASN A 108 10.72 5.31 12.23
N ILE A 109 11.70 4.88 13.02
CA ILE A 109 13.12 5.21 12.77
C ILE A 109 13.69 4.37 11.64
N ILE A 110 13.35 3.08 11.55
CA ILE A 110 13.74 2.23 10.42
C ILE A 110 13.09 2.73 9.14
N ILE A 111 11.82 3.17 9.16
CA ILE A 111 11.16 3.76 7.98
C ILE A 111 11.78 5.11 7.61
N ARG A 112 12.11 5.97 8.58
CA ARG A 112 12.74 7.29 8.32
C ARG A 112 14.23 7.22 7.97
N LYS A 113 15.00 6.23 8.45
CA LYS A 113 16.45 6.07 8.16
C LYS A 113 16.79 4.98 7.15
N ARG A 114 15.85 4.10 6.77
CA ARG A 114 15.98 3.32 5.52
C ARG A 114 15.82 4.20 4.28
N ALA A 115 15.33 5.42 4.42
CA ALA A 115 15.47 6.45 3.40
C ALA A 115 16.93 6.93 3.23
N ASP A 116 17.81 6.74 4.23
CA ASP A 116 19.18 7.29 4.23
C ASP A 116 20.33 6.27 4.36
N PHE A 117 20.13 4.98 4.69
CA PHE A 117 21.28 4.04 4.76
C PHE A 117 20.88 2.54 4.69
N TYR A 118 21.00 1.91 3.51
CA TYR A 118 21.88 0.76 3.18
C TYR A 118 21.61 0.21 1.76
N LEU A 119 22.57 0.42 0.84
CA LEU A 119 23.04 -0.60 -0.09
C LEU A 119 24.24 -1.28 0.60
N PRO A 120 24.37 -2.62 0.63
CA PRO A 120 25.56 -3.27 1.19
C PRO A 120 26.79 -2.91 0.36
N SER A 121 27.96 -2.77 1.00
CA SER A 121 29.21 -2.64 0.25
C SER A 121 29.52 -3.96 -0.46
N VAL A 122 29.92 -3.87 -1.74
CA VAL A 122 30.16 -4.98 -2.67
C VAL A 122 31.16 -6.03 -2.13
N LYS A 123 31.94 -5.68 -1.08
CA LYS A 123 32.95 -6.54 -0.48
C LYS A 123 32.39 -7.61 0.48
N GLU A 124 31.22 -7.40 1.09
CA GLU A 124 30.56 -8.42 1.94
C GLU A 124 29.66 -9.37 1.12
N LEU A 125 29.11 -8.89 0.00
CA LEU A 125 28.36 -9.71 -0.95
C LEU A 125 29.23 -10.76 -1.67
N ALA A 126 30.55 -10.58 -1.69
CA ALA A 126 31.49 -11.52 -2.29
C ALA A 126 31.89 -12.69 -1.36
N THR A 127 31.49 -12.68 -0.08
CA THR A 127 31.85 -13.73 0.89
C THR A 127 30.80 -14.83 1.07
N ILE A 128 29.66 -14.75 0.38
CA ILE A 128 28.75 -15.89 0.29
C ILE A 128 29.36 -16.89 -0.69
N SER A 129 29.80 -18.04 -0.16
CA SER A 129 30.56 -19.07 -0.86
C SER A 129 29.88 -19.50 -2.17
N PHE A 130 30.67 -19.47 -3.25
CA PHE A 130 30.31 -19.76 -4.64
C PHE A 130 29.70 -21.15 -4.89
N GLU A 131 29.78 -22.07 -3.92
CA GLU A 131 29.13 -23.39 -4.01
C GLU A 131 27.61 -23.35 -3.85
N GLN A 132 27.06 -22.45 -3.02
CA GLN A 132 25.60 -22.33 -2.85
C GLN A 132 24.94 -21.62 -4.03
N LEU A 133 25.72 -20.86 -4.81
CA LEU A 133 25.24 -20.03 -5.92
C LEU A 133 24.95 -20.82 -7.21
N ARG A 134 25.42 -22.08 -7.32
CA ARG A 134 25.24 -22.87 -8.56
C ARG A 134 23.90 -23.60 -8.66
N ASN A 135 23.20 -23.81 -7.55
CA ASN A 135 22.00 -24.65 -7.52
C ASN A 135 20.68 -23.91 -7.80
N ASN A 136 20.68 -22.57 -7.92
CA ASN A 136 19.45 -21.79 -8.10
C ASN A 136 19.61 -20.64 -9.11
N LYS A 137 20.11 -20.99 -10.31
CA LYS A 137 20.42 -20.03 -11.38
C LYS A 137 19.21 -19.21 -11.84
N THR A 138 18.01 -19.78 -11.82
CA THR A 138 16.75 -19.12 -12.21
C THR A 138 16.28 -18.11 -11.16
N ALA A 139 16.21 -18.48 -9.88
CA ALA A 139 15.78 -17.58 -8.80
C ALA A 139 16.71 -16.36 -8.62
N ILE A 140 18.00 -16.51 -8.93
CA ILE A 140 19.00 -15.44 -8.85
C ILE A 140 18.87 -14.46 -10.03
N THR A 141 18.51 -14.93 -11.22
CA THR A 141 18.36 -14.06 -12.40
C THR A 141 17.17 -13.10 -12.23
N ASP A 142 16.05 -13.62 -11.72
CA ASP A 142 14.83 -12.82 -11.42
C ASP A 142 15.07 -11.83 -10.27
N SER A 143 15.83 -12.24 -9.24
CA SER A 143 16.19 -11.38 -8.11
C SER A 143 17.20 -10.28 -8.50
N LEU A 144 18.10 -10.54 -9.45
CA LEU A 144 19.08 -9.57 -9.95
C LEU A 144 18.45 -8.53 -10.88
N GLN A 145 17.47 -8.92 -11.72
CA GLN A 145 16.65 -7.95 -12.47
C GLN A 145 15.87 -7.02 -11.53
N GLY A 146 15.31 -7.55 -10.43
CA GLY A 146 14.64 -6.76 -9.40
C GLY A 146 15.56 -5.75 -8.69
N LEU A 147 16.81 -6.14 -8.39
CA LEU A 147 17.81 -5.26 -7.74
C LEU A 147 18.31 -4.13 -8.66
N GLY A 148 18.45 -4.38 -9.96
CA GLY A 148 18.76 -3.35 -10.95
C GLY A 148 17.69 -2.25 -10.99
N LYS A 149 16.41 -2.66 -10.98
CA LYS A 149 15.24 -1.78 -10.94
C LYS A 149 15.17 -0.94 -9.64
N ILE A 150 15.49 -1.56 -8.50
CA ILE A 150 15.52 -0.88 -7.18
C ILE A 150 16.59 0.23 -7.14
N LYS A 151 17.77 0.00 -7.74
CA LYS A 151 18.87 0.98 -7.74
C LYS A 151 18.56 2.19 -8.61
N SER A 152 17.89 2.01 -9.75
CA SER A 152 17.45 3.14 -10.60
C SER A 152 16.30 3.92 -9.95
N THR A 153 15.36 3.24 -9.31
CA THR A 153 14.21 3.84 -8.60
C THR A 153 14.63 4.65 -7.35
N LEU A 154 15.71 4.25 -6.66
CA LEU A 154 16.22 4.94 -5.46
C LEU A 154 17.34 5.96 -5.73
N SER A 155 17.51 6.40 -6.98
CA SER A 155 18.41 7.52 -7.28
C SER A 155 17.94 8.80 -6.58
N SER A 156 18.86 9.70 -6.22
CA SER A 156 18.52 10.95 -5.53
C SER A 156 17.54 11.82 -6.31
N ASP A 157 17.56 11.72 -7.63
CA ASP A 157 16.70 12.50 -8.52
C ASP A 157 15.26 11.95 -8.52
N ASN A 158 15.09 10.62 -8.56
CA ASN A 158 13.78 9.96 -8.47
C ASN A 158 13.14 10.09 -7.08
N LEU A 159 13.95 10.07 -6.01
CA LEU A 159 13.46 10.28 -4.64
C LEU A 159 12.96 11.71 -4.40
N LYS A 160 13.64 12.71 -4.97
CA LYS A 160 13.22 14.11 -4.90
C LYS A 160 11.90 14.32 -5.64
N GLU A 161 11.80 13.77 -6.85
CA GLU A 161 10.57 13.75 -7.64
C GLU A 161 9.41 13.08 -6.89
N THR A 162 9.66 11.95 -6.22
CA THR A 162 8.66 11.24 -5.42
C THR A 162 8.20 12.04 -4.20
N PHE A 163 9.11 12.75 -3.54
CA PHE A 163 8.78 13.57 -2.37
C PHE A 163 8.00 14.84 -2.74
N GLU A 164 8.33 15.47 -3.86
CA GLU A 164 7.56 16.58 -4.41
C GLU A 164 6.14 16.14 -4.78
N ASP A 165 5.98 14.92 -5.30
CA ASP A 165 4.67 14.35 -5.64
C ASP A 165 3.81 14.09 -4.39
N LEU A 166 4.43 13.59 -3.31
CA LEU A 166 3.76 13.26 -2.05
C LEU A 166 2.97 14.43 -1.43
N HIS A 167 3.50 15.66 -1.54
CA HIS A 167 2.86 16.86 -1.02
C HIS A 167 1.55 17.23 -1.74
N ARG A 168 1.33 16.72 -2.95
CA ARG A 168 0.12 16.97 -3.74
C ARG A 168 -1.04 16.05 -3.36
N HIS A 169 -0.81 15.03 -2.54
CA HIS A 169 -1.84 14.07 -2.15
C HIS A 169 -2.64 14.52 -0.92
N SER A 170 -3.91 14.12 -0.88
CA SER A 170 -4.81 14.35 0.26
C SER A 170 -5.59 13.07 0.56
N SER A 171 -5.65 12.68 1.84
CA SER A 171 -6.42 11.52 2.30
C SER A 171 -7.73 11.88 2.98
N THR A 172 -8.04 13.18 3.11
CA THR A 172 -9.21 13.69 3.87
C THR A 172 -10.07 14.66 3.07
N LYS A 173 -9.49 15.39 2.12
CA LYS A 173 -10.17 16.37 1.27
C LYS A 173 -10.13 15.95 -0.20
N TYR A 174 -11.17 16.28 -0.95
CA TYR A 174 -11.12 16.25 -2.41
C TYR A 174 -10.22 17.36 -2.91
N ILE A 175 -9.35 17.01 -3.84
CA ILE A 175 -8.32 17.91 -4.40
C ILE A 175 -8.35 17.91 -5.93
N ASN A 176 -9.09 16.98 -6.54
CA ASN A 176 -9.31 16.89 -7.96
C ASN A 176 -10.82 17.01 -8.24
N ASN A 177 -11.21 17.98 -9.05
CA ASN A 177 -12.57 18.16 -9.56
C ASN A 177 -12.50 18.76 -10.97
N GLY A 178 -13.38 18.32 -11.86
CA GLY A 178 -13.44 18.83 -13.23
C GLY A 178 -12.21 18.50 -14.09
N SER A 179 -11.46 17.44 -13.78
CA SER A 179 -10.31 16.99 -14.59
C SER A 179 -10.72 16.38 -15.92
N LEU A 180 -11.90 15.76 -15.98
CA LEU A 180 -12.50 15.24 -17.21
C LEU A 180 -13.34 16.33 -17.87
N THR A 181 -13.05 16.61 -19.15
CA THR A 181 -13.73 17.66 -19.91
C THR A 181 -15.06 17.18 -20.49
N ASP A 182 -15.89 18.11 -20.95
CA ASP A 182 -17.14 17.75 -21.64
C ASP A 182 -16.88 16.95 -22.92
N GLU A 183 -15.77 17.21 -23.63
CA GLU A 183 -15.35 16.45 -24.80
C GLU A 183 -15.08 14.97 -24.45
N TYR A 184 -14.44 14.70 -23.30
CA TYR A 184 -14.23 13.33 -22.82
C TYR A 184 -15.57 12.61 -22.64
N PHE A 185 -16.56 13.26 -22.00
CA PHE A 185 -17.88 12.67 -21.80
C PHE A 185 -18.67 12.53 -23.10
N GLN A 186 -18.51 13.44 -24.06
CA GLN A 186 -19.10 13.29 -25.39
C GLN A 186 -18.53 12.05 -26.09
N LEU A 187 -17.22 11.87 -26.06
CA LEU A 187 -16.55 10.71 -26.64
C LEU A 187 -17.00 9.40 -25.96
N ALA A 188 -17.04 9.36 -24.63
CA ALA A 188 -17.53 8.18 -23.89
C ALA A 188 -19.00 7.87 -24.17
N ASN A 189 -19.85 8.88 -24.39
CA ASN A 189 -21.25 8.64 -24.75
C ASN A 189 -21.42 8.14 -26.19
N GLN A 190 -20.48 8.44 -27.10
CA GLN A 190 -20.51 7.90 -28.47
C GLN A 190 -20.25 6.40 -28.52
N THR A 191 -19.63 5.83 -27.48
CA THR A 191 -19.28 4.40 -27.41
C THR A 191 -20.36 3.56 -26.69
N LEU A 192 -21.50 4.16 -26.37
CA LEU A 192 -22.60 3.48 -25.67
C LEU A 192 -23.13 2.24 -26.41
N ASP A 193 -23.02 2.21 -27.73
CA ASP A 193 -23.50 1.12 -28.57
C ASP A 193 -22.45 0.01 -28.82
N ASP A 194 -21.19 0.23 -28.43
CA ASP A 194 -20.20 -0.85 -28.35
C ASP A 194 -20.71 -1.88 -27.30
N PRO A 195 -20.58 -3.20 -27.48
CA PRO A 195 -21.06 -4.18 -26.50
C PRO A 195 -20.07 -4.48 -25.36
N PHE A 196 -18.97 -3.74 -25.25
CA PHE A 196 -17.90 -3.97 -24.30
C PHE A 196 -17.47 -2.73 -23.51
N ILE A 197 -16.91 -2.97 -22.33
CA ILE A 197 -15.96 -2.05 -21.67
C ILE A 197 -14.60 -2.72 -21.63
N TYR A 198 -13.55 -1.92 -21.52
CA TYR A 198 -12.19 -2.40 -21.60
C TYR A 198 -11.47 -2.16 -20.28
N LEU A 199 -10.92 -3.24 -19.71
CA LEU A 199 -10.06 -3.19 -18.54
C LEU A 199 -8.62 -3.14 -19.02
N VAL A 200 -7.90 -2.11 -18.57
CA VAL A 200 -6.52 -1.86 -18.96
C VAL A 200 -5.65 -2.15 -17.74
N ILE A 201 -4.85 -3.21 -17.80
CA ILE A 201 -3.97 -3.63 -16.71
C ILE A 201 -2.54 -3.36 -17.14
N SER A 202 -1.86 -2.47 -16.42
CA SER A 202 -0.57 -1.96 -16.87
C SER A 202 0.51 -2.08 -15.81
N ASN A 203 1.74 -2.26 -16.31
CA ASN A 203 2.97 -2.18 -15.53
C ASN A 203 3.60 -0.83 -15.80
N THR A 204 3.07 0.20 -15.15
CA THR A 204 3.47 1.58 -15.39
C THR A 204 4.35 1.96 -14.22
N GLY A 205 5.64 2.13 -14.47
CA GLY A 205 6.61 2.50 -13.43
C GLY A 205 6.44 3.93 -12.89
N SER A 206 5.21 4.47 -12.79
CA SER A 206 4.93 5.81 -12.24
C SER A 206 5.47 5.97 -10.81
N SER A 207 5.74 7.19 -10.36
CA SER A 207 6.25 7.50 -9.01
C SER A 207 5.33 6.94 -7.89
N ALA A 208 4.01 7.03 -8.05
CA ALA A 208 3.05 6.38 -7.16
C ALA A 208 3.12 4.84 -7.27
N SER A 209 3.30 4.32 -8.48
CA SER A 209 3.50 2.90 -8.76
C SER A 209 4.81 2.33 -8.20
N GLU A 210 5.87 3.13 -8.05
CA GLU A 210 7.13 2.70 -7.44
C GLU A 210 6.97 2.48 -5.94
N ILE A 211 6.28 3.38 -5.23
CA ILE A 211 5.91 3.17 -3.83
C ILE A 211 5.00 1.94 -3.71
N ILE A 212 4.00 1.78 -4.59
CA ILE A 212 3.10 0.62 -4.60
C ILE A 212 3.86 -0.69 -4.87
N SER A 213 4.81 -0.70 -5.81
CA SER A 213 5.59 -1.89 -6.20
C SER A 213 6.44 -2.44 -5.05
N LEU A 214 6.91 -1.57 -4.15
CA LEU A 214 7.63 -1.94 -2.92
C LEU A 214 6.74 -2.71 -1.94
N PHE A 215 5.41 -2.52 -1.99
CA PHE A 215 4.45 -3.19 -1.11
C PHE A 215 3.70 -4.35 -1.78
N THR A 216 3.57 -4.38 -3.11
CA THR A 216 2.74 -5.37 -3.82
C THR A 216 3.52 -6.52 -4.47
N GLN A 217 4.85 -6.41 -4.65
CA GLN A 217 5.71 -7.43 -5.28
C GLN A 217 5.14 -8.10 -6.55
N LYS A 218 4.29 -7.40 -7.32
CA LYS A 218 3.71 -7.91 -8.56
C LYS A 218 3.99 -6.96 -9.72
N GLN A 219 4.20 -7.56 -10.89
CA GLN A 219 4.61 -6.91 -12.13
C GLN A 219 3.55 -5.95 -12.71
N TYR A 220 2.26 -6.16 -12.43
CA TYR A 220 1.18 -5.24 -12.84
C TYR A 220 0.64 -4.48 -11.64
N ASN A 221 0.78 -3.16 -11.65
CA ASN A 221 0.56 -2.29 -10.49
C ASN A 221 -0.48 -1.19 -10.72
N HIS A 222 -1.05 -1.09 -11.93
CA HIS A 222 -2.09 -0.12 -12.25
C HIS A 222 -3.25 -0.75 -13.02
N ALA A 223 -4.44 -0.21 -12.82
CA ALA A 223 -5.66 -0.64 -13.48
C ALA A 223 -6.51 0.57 -13.89
N SER A 224 -6.94 0.58 -15.14
CA SER A 224 -7.77 1.64 -15.72
C SER A 224 -9.00 1.04 -16.41
N LEU A 225 -9.98 1.89 -16.66
CA LEU A 225 -11.18 1.55 -17.42
C LEU A 225 -11.19 2.35 -18.71
N SER A 226 -11.67 1.76 -19.81
CA SER A 226 -11.97 2.47 -21.05
C SER A 226 -13.31 2.01 -21.63
N PHE A 227 -13.97 2.88 -22.39
CA PHE A 227 -15.24 2.61 -23.04
C PHE A 227 -15.10 2.35 -24.55
N ASP A 228 -13.88 2.35 -25.09
CA ASP A 228 -13.57 2.04 -26.49
C ASP A 228 -12.30 1.19 -26.62
N ALA A 229 -12.26 0.38 -27.69
CA ALA A 229 -11.13 -0.49 -27.96
C ALA A 229 -9.83 0.27 -28.28
N ASP A 230 -9.91 1.53 -28.74
CA ASP A 230 -8.74 2.36 -29.09
C ASP A 230 -8.16 3.10 -27.87
N LEU A 231 -8.72 2.89 -26.66
CA LEU A 231 -8.34 3.52 -25.40
C LEU A 231 -8.44 5.06 -25.40
N LYS A 232 -9.23 5.67 -26.27
CA LYS A 232 -9.39 7.14 -26.31
C LYS A 232 -10.15 7.68 -25.09
N THR A 233 -10.95 6.83 -24.45
CA THR A 233 -11.74 7.13 -23.25
C THR A 233 -11.18 6.46 -22.00
N ILE A 234 -9.87 6.20 -21.97
CA ILE A 234 -9.22 5.60 -20.80
C ILE A 234 -9.25 6.57 -19.60
N VAL A 235 -9.62 6.03 -18.43
CA VAL A 235 -9.79 6.77 -17.18
C VAL A 235 -9.38 5.91 -15.98
N SER A 236 -8.75 6.53 -14.99
CA SER A 236 -8.46 5.89 -13.72
C SER A 236 -8.30 6.89 -12.58
N TYR A 237 -8.07 6.33 -11.38
CA TYR A 237 -7.47 7.07 -10.29
C TYR A 237 -5.95 6.99 -10.37
N ASN A 238 -5.28 8.12 -10.55
CA ASN A 238 -3.81 8.19 -10.70
C ASN A 238 -3.20 9.43 -10.01
N GLY A 239 -1.87 9.58 -10.09
CA GLY A 239 -1.13 10.72 -9.52
C GLY A 239 -1.24 12.03 -10.30
N GLY A 240 -1.93 12.04 -11.44
CA GLY A 240 -2.13 13.23 -12.28
C GLY A 240 -0.87 13.71 -13.01
N GLU A 241 0.19 12.90 -13.06
CA GLU A 241 1.41 13.13 -13.85
C GLU A 241 2.08 14.49 -13.66
N LYS A 242 1.96 15.06 -12.46
CA LYS A 242 2.36 16.43 -12.12
C LYS A 242 1.61 17.55 -12.83
N VAL A 243 0.73 17.27 -13.79
CA VAL A 243 -0.11 18.27 -14.48
C VAL A 243 -1.44 18.47 -13.75
N TYR A 244 -2.08 17.37 -13.35
CA TYR A 244 -3.39 17.38 -12.69
C TYR A 244 -3.28 16.97 -11.22
N PRO A 245 -4.23 17.38 -10.35
CA PRO A 245 -4.27 16.90 -8.98
C PRO A 245 -4.47 15.37 -8.91
N PRO A 246 -3.86 14.66 -7.93
CA PRO A 246 -4.08 13.22 -7.78
C PRO A 246 -5.55 12.87 -7.52
N GLY A 247 -6.10 11.93 -8.27
CA GLY A 247 -7.52 11.58 -8.24
C GLY A 247 -7.98 10.95 -9.55
N LEU A 248 -9.26 11.14 -9.88
CA LEU A 248 -9.84 10.72 -11.14
C LEU A 248 -9.28 11.56 -12.29
N ASN A 249 -8.66 10.94 -13.30
CA ASN A 249 -8.13 11.61 -14.48
C ASN A 249 -8.28 10.74 -15.73
N ALA A 250 -8.39 11.37 -16.90
CA ALA A 250 -8.18 10.69 -18.17
C ALA A 250 -6.69 10.30 -18.28
N GLU A 251 -6.40 9.24 -19.02
CA GLU A 251 -5.02 8.81 -19.29
C GLU A 251 -4.71 8.91 -20.78
N MET A 252 -3.42 8.98 -21.09
CA MET A 252 -2.93 8.82 -22.45
C MET A 252 -2.09 7.55 -22.48
N VAL A 253 -2.26 6.74 -23.52
CA VAL A 253 -1.53 5.47 -23.66
C VAL A 253 -0.02 5.72 -23.67
N GLU A 254 0.41 6.82 -24.28
CA GLU A 254 1.79 7.30 -24.35
C GLU A 254 2.38 7.58 -22.97
N ALA A 255 1.54 7.95 -22.00
CA ALA A 255 1.95 8.25 -20.64
C ALA A 255 2.36 6.99 -19.84
N PHE A 256 2.02 5.81 -20.36
CA PHE A 256 2.46 4.53 -19.82
C PHE A 256 3.90 4.15 -20.24
N HIS A 257 4.46 4.82 -21.26
CA HIS A 257 5.82 4.61 -21.75
C HIS A 257 6.89 5.30 -20.87
N LYS A 258 6.85 5.07 -19.55
CA LYS A 258 7.80 5.67 -18.60
C LYS A 258 9.02 4.79 -18.32
N LYS A 259 9.05 3.55 -18.82
CA LYS A 259 10.16 2.60 -18.72
C LYS A 259 10.23 1.73 -19.98
N ASP A 260 11.44 1.30 -20.33
CA ASP A 260 11.73 0.42 -21.48
C ASP A 260 11.12 -1.00 -21.35
N ASP A 261 10.55 -1.34 -20.19
CA ASP A 261 9.87 -2.62 -19.94
C ASP A 261 8.39 -2.45 -19.56
N ALA A 262 7.80 -1.30 -19.88
CA ALA A 262 6.38 -1.06 -19.69
C ALA A 262 5.55 -1.91 -20.66
N SER A 263 4.51 -2.55 -20.13
CA SER A 263 3.55 -3.34 -20.89
C SER A 263 2.14 -3.03 -20.43
N VAL A 264 1.21 -2.94 -21.37
CA VAL A 264 -0.22 -2.72 -21.11
C VAL A 264 -1.00 -3.89 -21.70
N LEU A 265 -1.79 -4.55 -20.87
CA LEU A 265 -2.71 -5.61 -21.28
C LEU A 265 -4.12 -5.06 -21.33
N VAL A 266 -4.81 -5.25 -22.45
CA VAL A 266 -6.19 -4.82 -22.64
C VAL A 266 -7.11 -6.03 -22.73
N TYR A 267 -8.14 -6.02 -21.89
CA TYR A 267 -9.18 -7.03 -21.85
C TYR A 267 -10.54 -6.38 -22.10
N GLN A 268 -11.42 -7.05 -22.85
CA GLN A 268 -12.81 -6.64 -22.98
C GLN A 268 -13.72 -7.43 -22.03
N LEU A 269 -14.74 -6.76 -21.54
CA LEU A 269 -15.80 -7.31 -20.71
C LEU A 269 -17.15 -6.95 -21.35
N ALA A 270 -17.98 -7.97 -21.60
CA ALA A 270 -19.30 -7.78 -22.19
C ALA A 270 -20.19 -6.93 -21.26
N THR A 271 -20.80 -5.89 -21.83
CA THR A 271 -21.69 -4.97 -21.12
C THR A 271 -22.83 -4.49 -21.99
N THR A 272 -23.95 -4.18 -21.36
CA THR A 272 -25.06 -3.53 -22.05
C THR A 272 -24.87 -2.02 -22.11
N ARG A 273 -25.52 -1.38 -23.08
CA ARG A 273 -25.65 0.09 -23.17
C ARG A 273 -26.06 0.74 -21.85
N ALA A 274 -27.03 0.14 -21.14
CA ALA A 274 -27.51 0.64 -19.87
C ALA A 274 -26.43 0.57 -18.77
N GLN A 275 -25.69 -0.54 -18.69
CA GLN A 275 -24.60 -0.70 -17.73
C GLN A 275 -23.47 0.30 -17.97
N LYS A 276 -23.08 0.51 -19.24
CA LYS A 276 -22.10 1.55 -19.58
C LYS A 276 -22.56 2.93 -19.16
N LYS A 277 -23.82 3.27 -19.43
CA LYS A 277 -24.39 4.56 -19.06
C LYS A 277 -24.33 4.81 -17.55
N ILE A 278 -24.64 3.79 -16.73
CA ILE A 278 -24.50 3.86 -15.26
C ILE A 278 -23.07 4.23 -14.86
N ILE A 279 -22.07 3.58 -15.46
CA ILE A 279 -20.66 3.86 -15.14
C ILE A 279 -20.28 5.29 -15.57
N ILE A 280 -20.60 5.69 -16.80
CA ILE A 280 -20.27 7.02 -17.32
C ILE A 280 -20.92 8.11 -16.46
N ASP A 281 -22.18 7.94 -16.08
CA ASP A 281 -22.90 8.89 -15.22
C ASP A 281 -22.26 8.97 -13.83
N LYS A 282 -21.82 7.84 -13.27
CA LYS A 282 -21.12 7.85 -11.99
C LYS A 282 -19.78 8.56 -12.07
N ILE A 283 -19.02 8.33 -13.13
CA ILE A 283 -17.73 9.02 -13.36
C ILE A 283 -17.96 10.52 -13.48
N LYS A 284 -19.03 10.95 -14.17
CA LYS A 284 -19.42 12.36 -14.24
C LYS A 284 -19.75 12.95 -12.87
N GLU A 285 -20.56 12.25 -12.07
CA GLU A 285 -20.89 12.66 -10.70
C GLU A 285 -19.63 12.79 -9.82
N ILE A 286 -18.69 11.84 -9.92
CA ILE A 286 -17.40 11.90 -9.19
C ILE A 286 -16.57 13.10 -9.66
N ASN A 287 -16.52 13.37 -10.97
CA ASN A 287 -15.79 14.50 -11.54
C ASN A 287 -16.33 15.85 -11.04
N GLU A 288 -17.65 15.98 -10.91
CA GLU A 288 -18.33 17.18 -10.40
C GLU A 288 -18.18 17.32 -8.87
N THR A 289 -18.34 16.22 -8.12
CA THR A 289 -18.27 16.20 -6.66
C THR A 289 -16.85 16.38 -6.14
N GLY A 290 -15.89 15.85 -6.87
CA GLY A 290 -14.48 15.80 -6.52
C GLY A 290 -14.00 14.43 -6.03
N SER A 291 -12.69 14.22 -6.18
CA SER A 291 -11.97 12.99 -5.89
C SER A 291 -10.56 13.27 -5.32
N ALA A 292 -9.93 12.23 -4.78
CA ALA A 292 -8.51 12.24 -4.43
C ALA A 292 -7.91 10.84 -4.51
N TYR A 293 -6.60 10.72 -4.72
CA TYR A 293 -5.92 9.43 -4.69
C TYR A 293 -5.67 8.95 -3.25
N ASN A 294 -6.08 7.71 -2.92
CA ASN A 294 -5.97 7.15 -1.57
C ASN A 294 -4.59 6.56 -1.25
N LEU A 295 -3.58 7.42 -1.09
CA LEU A 295 -2.23 6.96 -0.78
C LEU A 295 -2.13 6.27 0.59
N LEU A 296 -2.86 6.76 1.61
CA LEU A 296 -2.86 6.18 2.95
C LEU A 296 -3.57 4.80 2.99
N GLY A 297 -4.60 4.63 2.16
CA GLY A 297 -5.34 3.38 1.98
C GLY A 297 -4.50 2.23 1.44
N LEU A 298 -3.35 2.48 0.82
CA LEU A 298 -2.42 1.42 0.44
C LEU A 298 -1.86 0.67 1.66
N VAL A 299 -1.80 1.34 2.82
CA VAL A 299 -1.33 0.76 4.08
C VAL A 299 -2.49 0.34 4.97
N THR A 300 -3.54 1.17 5.04
CA THR A 300 -4.66 0.95 5.98
C THR A 300 -5.82 0.18 5.38
N LYS A 301 -5.92 0.04 4.05
CA LYS A 301 -7.04 -0.56 3.29
C LYS A 301 -8.39 0.12 3.51
N HIS A 302 -8.39 1.29 4.14
CA HIS A 302 -9.59 2.04 4.46
C HIS A 302 -9.51 3.43 3.82
N SER A 303 -10.66 3.93 3.39
CA SER A 303 -10.83 5.32 2.96
C SER A 303 -11.67 6.07 3.99
N LEU A 304 -11.27 7.30 4.29
CA LEU A 304 -11.97 8.16 5.25
C LEU A 304 -13.21 8.83 4.64
N ARG A 305 -13.34 8.83 3.31
CA ARG A 305 -14.41 9.49 2.57
C ARG A 305 -14.70 8.78 1.24
N PRO A 306 -15.96 8.77 0.74
CA PRO A 306 -16.25 8.35 -0.64
C PRO A 306 -15.37 9.08 -1.66
N ASN A 307 -15.21 8.55 -2.88
CA ASN A 307 -14.40 9.15 -3.96
C ASN A 307 -12.90 9.38 -3.66
N ILE A 308 -12.41 8.96 -2.50
CA ILE A 308 -10.96 8.85 -2.22
C ILE A 308 -10.58 7.38 -2.38
N MET A 309 -10.01 7.02 -3.54
CA MET A 309 -9.78 5.64 -3.95
C MET A 309 -8.39 5.48 -4.58
N PHE A 310 -7.91 4.25 -4.68
CA PHE A 310 -6.81 3.88 -5.57
C PHE A 310 -7.36 3.24 -6.87
N CYS A 311 -6.50 3.06 -7.87
CA CYS A 311 -6.89 2.67 -9.23
C CYS A 311 -7.77 1.40 -9.32
N SER A 312 -7.33 0.29 -8.73
CA SER A 312 -8.09 -0.97 -8.76
C SER A 312 -9.39 -0.92 -7.94
N GLN A 313 -9.41 -0.17 -6.83
CA GLN A 313 -10.65 0.07 -6.07
C GLN A 313 -11.68 0.81 -6.92
N PHE A 314 -11.25 1.84 -7.67
CA PHE A 314 -12.12 2.59 -8.56
C PHE A 314 -12.71 1.69 -9.65
N VAL A 315 -11.88 0.97 -10.40
CA VAL A 315 -12.34 0.08 -11.48
C VAL A 315 -13.33 -0.93 -10.93
N TYR A 316 -13.01 -1.62 -9.83
CA TYR A 316 -13.91 -2.61 -9.24
C TYR A 316 -15.22 -2.01 -8.74
N SER A 317 -15.19 -0.80 -8.17
CA SER A 317 -16.39 -0.10 -7.71
C SER A 317 -17.32 0.26 -8.87
N MET A 318 -16.76 0.63 -10.03
CA MET A 318 -17.55 0.89 -11.25
C MET A 318 -18.21 -0.39 -11.77
N LEU A 319 -17.47 -1.51 -11.82
CA LEU A 319 -18.02 -2.80 -12.23
C LEU A 319 -19.15 -3.25 -11.30
N LYS A 320 -18.94 -3.13 -9.99
CA LYS A 320 -19.93 -3.52 -8.97
C LYS A 320 -21.18 -2.65 -9.01
N LEU A 321 -21.02 -1.35 -9.28
CA LEU A 321 -22.14 -0.41 -9.44
C LEU A 321 -23.04 -0.79 -10.63
N ALA A 322 -22.44 -1.22 -11.74
CA ALA A 322 -23.18 -1.61 -12.94
C ALA A 322 -23.57 -3.10 -12.96
N HIS A 323 -23.30 -3.85 -11.89
CA HIS A 323 -23.56 -5.28 -11.79
C HIS A 323 -22.90 -6.10 -12.91
N VAL A 324 -21.67 -5.73 -13.27
CA VAL A 324 -20.82 -6.44 -14.25
C VAL A 324 -19.56 -7.03 -13.60
N ASP A 325 -19.45 -6.95 -12.28
CA ASP A 325 -18.40 -7.62 -11.53
C ASP A 325 -18.55 -9.15 -11.61
N TYR A 326 -17.42 -9.84 -11.68
CA TYR A 326 -17.35 -11.30 -11.88
C TYR A 326 -16.58 -12.02 -10.77
N PHE A 327 -16.20 -11.29 -9.71
CA PHE A 327 -15.62 -11.82 -8.48
C PHE A 327 -16.06 -10.96 -7.29
N ASP A 328 -16.16 -11.57 -6.11
CA ASP A 328 -16.50 -10.86 -4.88
C ASP A 328 -15.28 -10.66 -3.98
N LYS A 329 -14.99 -9.39 -3.69
CA LYS A 329 -13.91 -8.97 -2.79
C LYS A 329 -14.23 -7.58 -2.22
N PRO A 330 -13.82 -7.24 -0.98
CA PRO A 330 -13.91 -5.87 -0.51
C PRO A 330 -13.13 -4.94 -1.46
N ALA A 331 -13.74 -3.85 -1.93
CA ALA A 331 -13.14 -2.98 -2.95
C ALA A 331 -11.77 -2.42 -2.53
N GLY A 332 -11.58 -2.13 -1.23
CA GLY A 332 -10.31 -1.69 -0.64
C GLY A 332 -9.21 -2.76 -0.57
N ASP A 333 -9.54 -4.03 -0.89
CA ASP A 333 -8.59 -5.14 -0.94
C ASP A 333 -8.27 -5.59 -2.38
N VAL A 334 -8.95 -5.04 -3.39
CA VAL A 334 -8.78 -5.42 -4.80
C VAL A 334 -7.45 -4.91 -5.33
N ARG A 335 -6.65 -5.79 -5.90
CA ARG A 335 -5.38 -5.48 -6.59
C ARG A 335 -5.61 -5.47 -8.10
N PRO A 336 -4.80 -4.75 -8.89
CA PRO A 336 -4.87 -4.79 -10.35
C PRO A 336 -4.83 -6.21 -10.93
N THR A 337 -3.98 -7.09 -10.40
CA THR A 337 -3.88 -8.48 -10.88
C THR A 337 -5.12 -9.32 -10.57
N ASP A 338 -5.93 -8.93 -9.58
CA ASP A 338 -7.11 -9.72 -9.20
C ASP A 338 -8.16 -9.74 -10.31
N PHE A 339 -8.22 -8.71 -11.17
CA PHE A 339 -9.11 -8.70 -12.34
C PHE A 339 -8.83 -9.87 -13.29
N ILE A 340 -7.57 -10.32 -13.37
CA ILE A 340 -7.18 -11.45 -14.21
C ILE A 340 -7.20 -12.74 -13.38
N GLU A 341 -6.64 -12.74 -12.17
CA GLU A 341 -6.45 -13.93 -11.34
C GLU A 341 -7.75 -14.50 -10.76
N LEU A 342 -8.77 -13.66 -10.57
CA LEU A 342 -10.06 -14.07 -10.01
C LEU A 342 -11.16 -14.23 -11.08
N ASP A 343 -10.81 -14.14 -12.37
CA ASP A 343 -11.74 -14.43 -13.46
C ASP A 343 -11.91 -15.94 -13.71
N TYR A 344 -12.47 -16.63 -12.71
CA TYR A 344 -12.66 -18.08 -12.75
C TYR A 344 -13.60 -18.54 -13.87
N TYR A 345 -14.52 -17.68 -14.29
CA TYR A 345 -15.52 -17.98 -15.31
C TYR A 345 -15.19 -17.39 -16.69
N LYS A 346 -13.97 -16.85 -16.86
CA LYS A 346 -13.47 -16.31 -18.14
C LYS A 346 -14.42 -15.28 -18.75
N LYS A 347 -14.87 -14.33 -17.92
CA LYS A 347 -15.71 -13.21 -18.34
C LYS A 347 -14.92 -12.17 -19.13
N LEU A 348 -13.62 -12.09 -18.90
CA LEU A 348 -12.71 -11.26 -19.67
C LEU A 348 -12.19 -12.00 -20.90
N GLU A 349 -12.16 -11.30 -22.02
CA GLU A 349 -11.48 -11.74 -23.24
C GLU A 349 -10.27 -10.83 -23.47
N PHE A 350 -9.10 -11.41 -23.71
CA PHE A 350 -7.90 -10.66 -24.03
C PHE A 350 -8.02 -10.06 -25.44
N CYS A 351 -7.76 -8.76 -25.57
CA CYS A 351 -7.81 -8.06 -26.85
C CYS A 351 -6.41 -7.97 -27.47
N TYR A 352 -5.51 -7.24 -26.81
CA TYR A 352 -4.16 -6.99 -27.29
C TYR A 352 -3.23 -6.53 -26.15
N GLU A 353 -1.94 -6.56 -26.44
CA GLU A 353 -0.87 -6.08 -25.56
C GLU A 353 -0.11 -4.96 -26.27
N ILE A 354 0.14 -3.86 -25.57
CA ILE A 354 1.05 -2.81 -26.01
C ILE A 354 2.37 -3.01 -25.25
N LYS A 355 3.44 -3.23 -26.00
CA LYS A 355 4.82 -3.21 -25.50
C LYS A 355 5.47 -1.95 -26.02
N PHE A 356 6.14 -1.23 -25.13
CA PHE A 356 6.81 0.00 -25.47
C PHE A 356 8.28 -0.22 -25.84
#